data_AF-A0A8X6UW92-F1
#
_entry.id   AF-A0A8X6UW92-F1
#
_cell.length_a   1.000
_cell.length_b   1.000
_cell.length_c   1.000
_cell.angle_alpha   90.00
_cell.angle_beta   90.00
_cell.angle_gamma   90.00
#
_symmetry.space_group_name_H-M   'P 1'
#
loop_
_entity.id
_entity.type
_entity.pdbx_description
1 polymer ?
#
loop_
_entity_poly.entity_id
_entity_poly.type
_entity_poly.pdbx_seq_one_letter_code
_entity_poly.pdbx_strand_id
1 'polypeptide(L)'
;MNSITERRVIHQVKIDPKISAPKIAASTSNTLGRSVSAETVRRVLRKAGYIGRVARKKPLIGKRNRVKRLEFAKEHILKPQQFWNEVIFSDESKK
;
A
#
# COMPACT_ATOMS: atom_id res chain seq x y z
N MET A 1 9.83 25.64 2.25
CA MET A 1 8.57 25.05 2.75
C MET A 1 8.68 25.04 4.27
N ASN A 2 7.58 25.26 5.00
CA ASN A 2 7.62 25.25 6.47
C ASN A 2 7.43 23.80 6.97
N SER A 3 7.93 23.47 8.16
CA SER A 3 7.78 22.12 8.75
C SER A 3 6.31 21.67 8.86
N ILE A 4 5.40 22.61 9.13
CA ILE A 4 3.95 22.39 9.20
C ILE A 4 3.37 21.94 7.85
N THR A 5 3.84 22.54 6.74
CA THR A 5 3.40 22.20 5.39
C THR A 5 3.84 20.79 5.01
N GLU A 6 5.10 20.46 5.26
CA GLU A 6 5.66 19.14 4.98
C GLU A 6 4.92 18.05 5.76
N ARG A 7 4.67 18.28 7.06
CA ARG A 7 3.94 17.34 7.91
C ARG A 7 2.52 17.09 7.40
N ARG A 8 1.82 18.13 6.95
CA ARG A 8 0.44 18.01 6.41
C ARG A 8 0.41 17.22 5.11
N VAL A 9 1.37 17.46 4.21
CA VAL A 9 1.52 16.69 2.96
C VAL A 9 1.72 15.21 3.25
N ILE A 10 2.64 14.88 4.16
CA ILE A 10 2.93 13.49 4.55
C ILE A 10 1.71 12.84 5.20
N HIS A 11 1.00 13.56 6.06
CA HIS A 11 -0.18 13.05 6.74
C HIS A 11 -1.31 12.66 5.76
N GLN A 12 -1.55 13.48 4.72
CA GLN A 12 -2.56 13.17 3.71
C GLN A 12 -2.27 11.87 2.96
N VAL A 13 -1.01 11.63 2.60
CA VAL A 13 -0.59 10.39 1.91
C VAL A 13 -0.65 9.17 2.83
N LYS A 14 -0.48 9.36 4.15
CA LYS A 14 -0.69 8.27 5.13
C LYS A 14 -2.16 7.85 5.25
N ILE A 15 -3.10 8.79 5.12
CA ILE A 15 -4.54 8.51 5.17
C ILE A 15 -5.00 7.86 3.86
N ASP A 16 -4.68 8.50 2.73
CA ASP A 16 -5.01 8.00 1.40
C ASP A 16 -3.75 7.94 0.52
N PRO A 17 -3.13 6.78 0.37
CA PRO A 17 -1.91 6.65 -0.45
C PRO A 17 -2.17 6.79 -1.95
N LYS A 18 -3.44 6.86 -2.39
CA LYS A 18 -3.81 7.03 -3.81
C LYS A 18 -4.03 8.49 -4.21
N ILE A 19 -4.00 9.42 -3.25
CA ILE A 19 -4.23 10.83 -3.52
C ILE A 19 -3.11 11.42 -4.40
N SER A 20 -3.50 12.15 -5.45
CA SER A 20 -2.55 12.72 -6.40
C SER A 20 -1.88 13.99 -5.86
N ALA A 21 -0.63 14.24 -6.27
CA ALA A 21 0.12 15.43 -5.86
C ALA A 21 -0.60 16.77 -6.16
N PRO A 22 -1.29 16.96 -7.30
CA PRO A 22 -2.10 18.16 -7.54
C PRO A 22 -3.26 18.32 -6.56
N LYS A 23 -3.92 17.22 -6.18
CA LYS A 23 -5.02 17.25 -5.22
C LYS A 23 -4.54 17.60 -3.81
N ILE A 24 -3.39 17.05 -3.40
CA ILE A 24 -2.70 17.44 -2.15
C ILE A 24 -2.30 18.92 -2.21
N ALA A 25 -1.81 19.41 -3.34
CA ALA A 25 -1.40 20.80 -3.49
C ALA A 25 -2.60 21.75 -3.32
N ALA A 26 -3.75 21.43 -3.93
CA ALA A 26 -4.98 22.21 -3.77
C ALA A 26 -5.49 22.21 -2.32
N SER A 27 -5.59 21.03 -1.68
CA SER A 27 -6.05 20.91 -0.28
C SER A 27 -5.13 21.67 0.69
N THR A 28 -3.82 21.57 0.47
CA THR A 28 -2.80 22.23 1.28
C THR A 28 -2.86 23.74 1.08
N SER A 29 -3.02 24.21 -0.16
CA SER A 29 -3.13 25.64 -0.47
C SER A 29 -4.35 26.28 0.17
N ASN A 30 -5.51 25.61 0.07
CA ASN A 30 -6.76 26.07 0.68
C ASN A 30 -6.66 26.19 2.21
N THR A 31 -5.92 25.28 2.85
CA THR A 31 -5.77 25.31 4.31
C THR A 31 -4.84 26.44 4.77
N LEU A 32 -3.78 26.72 4.00
CA LEU A 32 -2.72 27.63 4.44
C LEU A 32 -2.87 29.06 3.92
N GLY A 33 -3.82 29.30 3.02
CA GLY A 33 -3.98 30.58 2.34
C GLY A 33 -2.78 30.95 1.45
N ARG A 34 -1.98 29.97 1.02
CA ARG A 34 -0.79 30.17 0.19
C ARG A 34 -0.76 29.17 -0.95
N SER A 35 -0.35 29.62 -2.13
CA SER A 35 -0.20 28.73 -3.29
C SER A 35 0.94 27.73 -3.08
N VAL A 36 0.63 26.44 -3.22
CA VAL A 36 1.59 25.34 -3.22
C VAL A 36 1.54 24.67 -4.57
N SER A 37 2.69 24.53 -5.24
CA SER A 37 2.75 23.81 -6.51
C SER A 37 2.79 22.30 -6.30
N ALA A 38 2.22 21.55 -7.26
CA ALA A 38 2.27 20.09 -7.26
C ALA A 38 3.71 19.55 -7.23
N GLU A 39 4.67 20.24 -7.85
CA GLU A 39 6.08 19.83 -7.83
C GLU A 39 6.71 19.95 -6.45
N THR A 40 6.31 20.96 -5.67
CA THR A 40 6.75 21.14 -4.29
C THR A 40 6.26 19.97 -3.42
N VAL A 41 5.01 19.54 -3.61
CA VAL A 41 4.46 18.34 -2.96
C VAL A 41 5.26 17.09 -3.34
N ARG A 42 5.55 16.88 -4.63
CA ARG A 42 6.34 15.72 -5.08
C ARG A 42 7.74 15.71 -4.46
N ARG A 43 8.42 16.86 -4.37
CA ARG A 43 9.75 16.97 -3.74
C ARG A 43 9.72 16.57 -2.27
N VAL A 44 8.72 17.03 -1.52
CA VAL A 44 8.55 16.66 -0.10
C VAL A 44 8.30 15.17 0.06
N LEU A 45 7.41 14.61 -0.77
CA LEU A 45 7.11 13.18 -0.74
C LEU A 45 8.36 12.33 -1.02
N ARG A 46 9.16 12.70 -2.04
CA ARG A 46 10.43 12.03 -2.35
C ARG A 46 11.44 12.14 -1.21
N LYS A 47 11.59 13.33 -0.61
CA LYS A 47 12.46 13.55 0.56
C LYS A 47 12.06 12.69 1.75
N ALA A 48 10.76 12.44 1.91
CA ALA A 48 10.20 11.56 2.94
C ALA A 48 10.19 10.06 2.55
N GLY A 49 10.75 9.68 1.39
CA GLY A 49 10.85 8.29 0.94
C GLY A 49 9.61 7.74 0.23
N TYR A 50 8.60 8.57 -0.05
CA TYR A 50 7.40 8.14 -0.78
C TYR A 50 7.65 8.12 -2.29
N ILE A 51 7.30 7.00 -2.92
CA ILE A 51 7.41 6.78 -4.36
C ILE A 51 6.03 6.40 -4.90
N GLY A 52 5.59 7.06 -5.97
CA GLY A 52 4.37 6.68 -6.67
C GLY A 52 4.54 5.31 -7.33
N ARG A 53 3.65 4.36 -7.01
CA ARG A 53 3.62 3.02 -7.62
C ARG A 53 2.19 2.62 -7.97
N VAL A 54 2.07 1.78 -8.99
CA VAL A 54 0.79 1.15 -9.35
C VAL A 54 0.60 -0.10 -8.49
N ALA A 55 -0.55 -0.20 -7.81
CA ALA A 55 -0.88 -1.38 -7.02
C ALA A 55 -1.07 -2.61 -7.94
N ARG A 56 -0.51 -3.75 -7.55
CA ARG A 56 -0.69 -5.01 -8.29
C ARG A 56 -2.13 -5.51 -8.14
N LYS A 57 -2.73 -5.96 -9.25
CA LYS A 57 -4.01 -6.67 -9.21
C LYS A 57 -3.82 -7.99 -8.44
N LYS A 58 -4.65 -8.22 -7.42
CA LYS A 58 -4.67 -9.46 -6.62
C LYS A 58 -6.10 -10.00 -6.59
N PRO A 59 -6.29 -11.33 -6.57
CA PRO A 59 -7.61 -11.90 -6.33
C PRO A 59 -8.20 -11.38 -5.01
N LEU A 60 -9.50 -11.11 -5.00
CA LEU A 60 -10.19 -10.71 -3.78
C LEU A 60 -10.35 -11.92 -2.86
N ILE A 61 -9.64 -11.93 -1.74
CA ILE A 61 -9.75 -13.00 -0.74
C ILE A 61 -10.79 -12.57 0.31
N GLY A 62 -11.92 -13.29 0.35
CA GLY A 62 -12.96 -13.10 1.35
C GLY A 62 -12.47 -13.33 2.79
N LYS A 63 -13.15 -12.75 3.78
CA LYS A 63 -12.74 -12.77 5.20
C LYS A 63 -12.50 -14.20 5.72
N ARG A 64 -13.42 -15.13 5.43
CA ARG A 64 -13.30 -16.55 5.83
C ARG A 64 -12.05 -17.21 5.24
N ASN A 65 -11.80 -17.00 3.95
CA ASN A 65 -10.63 -17.58 3.27
C ASN A 65 -9.31 -16.98 3.77
N ARG A 66 -9.28 -15.71 4.18
CA ARG A 66 -8.09 -15.11 4.80
C ARG A 66 -7.70 -15.81 6.10
N VAL A 67 -8.68 -16.11 6.96
CA VAL A 67 -8.44 -16.81 8.23
C VAL A 67 -7.91 -18.22 7.97
N LYS A 68 -8.60 -19.00 7.13
CA LYS A 68 -8.17 -20.37 6.77
C LYS A 68 -6.76 -20.42 6.17
N ARG A 69 -6.44 -19.47 5.27
CA ARG A 69 -5.10 -19.38 4.67
C ARG A 69 -4.03 -19.05 5.71
N LEU A 70 -4.33 -18.17 6.67
CA LEU A 70 -3.38 -17.82 7.73
C LEU A 70 -3.14 -18.97 8.69
N GLU A 71 -4.21 -19.67 9.08
CA GLU A 71 -4.13 -20.87 9.94
C GLU A 71 -3.31 -21.97 9.28
N PHE A 72 -3.64 -22.32 8.03
CA PHE A 72 -2.87 -23.27 7.23
C PHE A 72 -1.39 -22.88 7.15
N ALA A 73 -1.09 -21.61 6.86
CA ALA A 73 0.30 -21.14 6.78
C ALA A 73 1.03 -21.30 8.12
N LYS A 74 0.39 -20.95 9.25
CA LYS A 74 1.01 -21.09 10.58
C LYS A 74 1.29 -22.55 10.95
N GLU A 75 0.36 -23.45 10.66
CA GLU A 75 0.51 -24.89 10.93
C GLU A 75 1.63 -25.53 10.11
N HIS A 76 1.87 -25.01 8.90
CA HIS A 76 2.74 -25.66 7.92
C HIS A 76 4.09 -24.95 7.69
N ILE A 77 4.31 -23.75 8.23
CA ILE A 77 5.54 -22.96 7.99
C ILE A 77 6.82 -23.65 8.47
N LEU A 78 6.74 -24.47 9.53
CA LEU A 78 7.87 -25.20 10.09
C LEU A 78 7.95 -26.66 9.62
N LYS A 79 7.09 -27.08 8.68
CA LYS A 79 7.10 -28.47 8.21
C LYS A 79 8.39 -28.73 7.42
N PRO A 80 9.06 -29.88 7.65
CA PRO A 80 10.29 -30.22 6.96
C PRO A 80 10.02 -30.52 5.48
N GLN A 81 11.06 -30.44 4.65
CA GLN A 81 10.94 -30.70 3.22
C GLN A 81 10.38 -32.10 2.90
N GLN A 82 10.71 -33.11 3.71
CA GLN A 82 10.19 -34.48 3.55
C GLN A 82 8.67 -34.53 3.56
N PHE A 83 8.02 -33.77 4.47
CA PHE A 83 6.57 -33.66 4.50
C PHE A 83 6.02 -33.13 3.17
N TRP A 84 6.62 -32.08 2.62
CA TRP A 84 6.18 -31.50 1.34
C TRP A 84 6.43 -32.40 0.14
N ASN A 85 7.45 -33.26 0.19
CA ASN A 85 7.72 -34.22 -0.88
C ASN A 85 6.64 -35.31 -0.98
N GLU A 86 5.92 -35.56 0.12
CA GLU A 86 4.80 -36.52 0.16
C GLU A 86 3.44 -35.88 -0.20
N VAL A 87 3.36 -34.54 -0.24
CA VAL A 87 2.12 -33.83 -0.53
C VAL A 87 1.95 -33.65 -2.04
N ILE A 88 0.87 -34.18 -2.59
CA ILE A 88 0.46 -33.97 -3.98
C ILE A 88 -0.60 -32.87 -4.03
N PHE A 89 -0.33 -31.79 -4.78
CA PHE A 89 -1.31 -30.75 -5.06
C PHE A 89 -1.97 -30.99 -6.41
N SER A 90 -3.29 -30.93 -6.44
CA SER A 90 -4.09 -30.89 -7.66
C SER A 90 -4.85 -29.56 -7.68
N ASP A 91 -4.78 -28.84 -8.81
CA ASP A 91 -5.57 -27.64 -9.05
C ASP A 91 -6.30 -27.82 -10.39
N GLU A 92 -7.63 -27.77 -10.35
CA GLU A 92 -8.43 -27.82 -11.56
C GLU A 92 -8.67 -26.41 -12.08
N SER A 93 -8.04 -26.06 -13.19
CA SER A 93 -8.40 -24.86 -13.94
C SER A 93 -9.68 -25.13 -14.73
N LYS A 94 -10.74 -24.34 -14.49
CA LYS A 94 -11.90 -24.35 -15.39
C LYS A 94 -11.46 -23.97 -16.81
N LYS A 95 -11.66 -24.88 -17.77
CA LYS A 95 -11.63 -24.57 -19.20
C LYS A 95 -12.79 -23.66 -19.59
#